data_AF-A0AAW9KYQ6-F1
#
_entry.id   AF-A0AAW9KYQ6-F1
#
_cell.length_a   1.000
_cell.length_b   1.000
_cell.length_c   1.000
_cell.angle_alpha   90.00
_cell.angle_beta   90.00
_cell.angle_gamma   90.00
#
_symmetry.space_group_name_H-M   'P 1'
#
loop_
_entity.id
_entity.type
_entity.pdbx_description
1 polymer ?
#
loop_
_entity_poly.entity_id
_entity_poly.type
_entity_poly.pdbx_seq_one_letter_code
_entity_poly.pdbx_strand_id
1 'polypeptide(L)'
;MLAARRATDKHLHVYGLGGVTYQPLLLYLGVDSFDSSAFIRSAGNRNYLMPGFGGEPLKNVEGLTHLPCACPVCSTRSYDMIRDDRDLLVQHNLWALALELRRFRYMHAAGEDLEAYLDLRFQGNEVTQRAYKMAKQQVRRLS
;
A
#
# COMPACT_ATOMS: atom_id res chain seq x y z
N MET A 1 0.29 10.91 -12.95
CA MET A 1 0.56 9.59 -13.54
C MET A 1 1.24 9.76 -14.90
N LEU A 2 2.49 10.21 -14.96
CA LEU A 2 3.02 10.80 -16.21
C LEU A 2 4.34 10.21 -16.73
N ALA A 3 5.21 9.62 -15.90
CA ALA A 3 6.54 9.24 -16.39
C ALA A 3 6.52 8.07 -17.39
N ALA A 4 5.91 6.94 -17.04
CA ALA A 4 5.91 5.77 -17.91
C ALA A 4 5.00 5.91 -19.13
N ARG A 5 3.80 6.49 -18.95
CA ARG A 5 2.83 6.72 -20.03
C ARG A 5 3.35 7.63 -21.14
N ARG A 6 4.28 8.54 -20.84
CA ARG A 6 4.92 9.39 -21.86
C ARG A 6 5.92 8.63 -22.73
N ALA A 7 6.45 7.51 -22.25
CA ALA A 7 7.38 6.67 -23.02
C ALA A 7 6.65 5.68 -23.93
N THR A 8 5.41 5.30 -23.61
CA THR A 8 4.63 4.36 -24.41
C THR A 8 3.14 4.41 -24.06
N ASP A 9 2.28 4.20 -25.07
CA ASP A 9 0.84 3.97 -24.89
C ASP A 9 0.49 2.49 -24.61
N LYS A 10 1.51 1.62 -24.52
CA LYS A 10 1.31 0.21 -24.17
C LYS A 10 1.04 0.05 -22.68
N HIS A 11 0.19 -0.92 -22.35
CA HIS A 11 -0.11 -1.30 -20.96
C HIS A 11 1.14 -1.73 -20.20
N LEU A 12 1.43 -1.07 -19.08
CA LEU A 12 2.59 -1.36 -18.25
C LEU A 12 2.19 -2.21 -17.03
N HIS A 13 2.72 -3.43 -16.98
CA HIS A 13 2.62 -4.32 -15.83
C HIS A 13 3.95 -4.42 -15.08
N VAL A 14 3.93 -4.26 -13.76
CA VAL A 14 5.11 -4.48 -12.90
C VAL A 14 4.97 -5.79 -12.14
N TYR A 15 5.89 -6.71 -12.40
CA TYR A 15 5.91 -8.01 -11.77
C TYR A 15 6.58 -8.00 -10.39
N GLY A 16 6.01 -8.69 -9.42
CA GLY A 16 6.63 -9.00 -8.13
C GLY A 16 6.76 -7.84 -7.14
N LEU A 17 6.25 -6.64 -7.49
CA LEU A 17 6.27 -5.45 -6.64
C LEU A 17 4.84 -4.95 -6.43
N GLY A 18 4.26 -5.28 -5.27
CA GLY A 18 2.87 -4.94 -4.94
C GLY A 18 2.60 -4.85 -3.44
N GLY A 19 3.62 -4.61 -2.63
CA GLY A 19 3.48 -4.42 -1.18
C GLY A 19 2.81 -3.08 -0.84
N VAL A 20 2.16 -3.02 0.33
CA VAL A 20 1.34 -1.86 0.77
C VAL A 20 2.09 -0.52 0.74
N THR A 21 3.42 -0.54 0.89
CA THR A 21 4.27 0.66 0.87
C THR A 21 4.64 1.12 -0.54
N TYR A 22 4.61 0.24 -1.55
CA TYR A 22 5.08 0.55 -2.91
C TYR A 22 3.95 0.84 -3.89
N GLN A 23 2.75 0.32 -3.64
CA GLN A 23 1.60 0.51 -4.54
C GLN A 23 1.36 1.98 -4.94
N PRO A 24 1.38 2.97 -4.01
CA PRO A 24 1.17 4.37 -4.38
C PRO A 24 2.25 4.92 -5.32
N LEU A 25 3.51 4.47 -5.17
CA LEU A 25 4.62 4.90 -6.02
C LEU A 25 4.48 4.36 -7.44
N LEU A 26 4.06 3.10 -7.61
CA LEU A 26 3.82 2.51 -8.92
C LEU A 26 2.71 3.25 -9.67
N LEU A 27 1.61 3.57 -8.99
CA LEU A 27 0.52 4.34 -9.55
C LEU A 27 0.98 5.75 -9.94
N TYR A 28 1.75 6.43 -9.10
CA TYR A 28 2.31 7.76 -9.39
C TYR A 28 3.16 7.77 -10.67
N LEU A 29 3.99 6.75 -10.85
CA LEU A 29 4.83 6.55 -12.04
C LEU A 29 4.03 6.25 -13.32
N GLY A 30 2.74 5.92 -13.19
CA GLY A 30 1.85 5.60 -14.30
C GLY A 30 1.85 4.12 -14.70
N VAL A 31 2.17 3.23 -13.76
CA VAL A 31 2.00 1.78 -13.94
C VAL A 31 0.52 1.44 -13.96
N ASP A 32 0.07 0.68 -14.96
CA ASP A 32 -1.34 0.33 -15.14
C ASP A 32 -1.78 -0.87 -14.30
N SER A 33 -0.87 -1.83 -14.05
CA SER A 33 -1.15 -3.01 -13.23
C SER A 33 0.10 -3.59 -12.57
N PHE A 34 -0.09 -4.38 -11.53
CA PHE A 34 0.96 -5.11 -10.83
C PHE A 34 0.34 -6.30 -10.09
N ASP A 35 1.13 -7.35 -9.85
CA ASP A 35 0.74 -8.45 -8.96
C ASP A 35 1.24 -8.23 -7.52
N SER A 36 0.65 -8.93 -6.57
CA SER A 36 1.11 -8.89 -5.18
C SER A 36 0.91 -10.24 -4.50
N SER A 37 1.99 -10.82 -4.01
CA SER A 37 1.98 -11.90 -3.01
C SER A 37 2.15 -11.37 -1.58
N ALA A 38 2.21 -10.04 -1.41
CA ALA A 38 2.59 -9.41 -0.15
C ALA A 38 1.60 -9.73 0.99
N PHE A 39 0.31 -9.87 0.70
CA PHE A 39 -0.70 -10.18 1.71
C PHE A 39 -0.50 -11.56 2.34
N ILE A 40 -0.26 -12.59 1.52
CA ILE A 40 -0.01 -13.97 1.98
C ILE A 40 1.36 -14.10 2.63
N ARG A 41 2.39 -13.48 2.03
CA ARG A 41 3.76 -13.51 2.56
C ARG A 41 3.86 -12.79 3.90
N SER A 42 3.26 -11.61 4.03
CA SER A 42 3.21 -10.87 5.30
C SER A 42 2.45 -11.67 6.36
N ALA A 43 1.31 -12.29 6.02
CA ALA A 43 0.60 -13.12 6.98
C ALA A 43 1.42 -14.34 7.42
N GLY A 44 2.16 -14.98 6.50
CA GLY A 44 3.10 -16.05 6.82
C GLY A 44 4.21 -15.61 7.77
N ASN A 45 4.66 -14.36 7.65
CA ASN A 45 5.63 -13.74 8.53
C ASN A 45 5.01 -13.08 9.78
N ARG A 46 3.72 -13.32 10.07
CA ARG A 46 3.00 -12.74 11.20
C ARG A 46 3.03 -11.20 11.20
N ASN A 47 2.97 -10.58 10.03
CA ASN A 47 2.89 -9.13 9.86
C ASN A 47 1.46 -8.71 9.49
N TYR A 48 0.96 -7.75 10.25
CA TYR A 48 -0.30 -7.05 10.09
C TYR A 48 -0.09 -5.80 9.22
N LEU A 49 -0.73 -5.72 8.06
CA LEU A 49 -0.54 -4.60 7.12
C LEU A 49 -1.46 -3.42 7.46
N MET A 50 -0.86 -2.26 7.71
CA MET A 50 -1.54 -1.02 8.02
C MET A 50 -1.40 -0.02 6.86
N PRO A 51 -2.47 0.26 6.11
CA PRO A 51 -2.48 1.32 5.09
C PRO A 51 -2.12 2.66 5.73
N GLY A 52 -1.20 3.40 5.14
CA GLY A 52 -0.60 4.60 5.74
C GLY A 52 0.74 4.37 6.46
N PHE A 53 1.00 3.17 6.97
CA PHE A 53 2.13 2.93 7.89
C PHE A 53 3.10 1.84 7.41
N GLY A 54 2.60 0.75 6.81
CA GLY A 54 3.44 -0.37 6.37
C GLY A 54 3.00 -1.69 6.98
N GLY A 55 3.94 -2.55 7.36
CA GLY A 55 3.67 -3.79 8.07
C GLY A 55 4.15 -3.70 9.51
N GLU A 56 3.32 -4.17 10.45
CA GLU A 56 3.61 -4.24 11.88
C GLU A 56 3.65 -5.71 12.32
N PRO A 57 4.65 -6.15 13.10
CA PRO A 57 4.60 -7.47 13.72
C PRO A 57 3.30 -7.64 14.52
N LEU A 58 2.57 -8.73 14.28
CA LEU A 58 1.24 -8.94 14.87
C LEU A 58 1.26 -8.89 16.41
N LYS A 59 2.37 -9.30 17.03
CA LYS A 59 2.56 -9.19 18.49
C LYS A 59 2.51 -7.75 19.02
N ASN A 60 2.84 -6.75 18.20
CA ASN A 60 2.80 -5.34 18.59
C ASN A 60 1.37 -4.75 18.45
N VAL A 61 0.44 -5.50 17.84
CA VAL A 61 -0.99 -5.18 17.78
C VAL A 61 -1.73 -5.80 18.98
N GLU A 62 -1.06 -6.62 19.78
CA GLU A 62 -1.61 -7.22 21.00
C GLU A 62 -1.89 -6.15 22.07
N GLY A 63 -2.91 -6.38 22.90
CA GLY A 63 -3.25 -5.50 24.02
C GLY A 63 -3.95 -4.19 23.64
N LEU A 64 -4.16 -3.92 22.35
CA LEU A 64 -5.00 -2.81 21.90
C LEU A 64 -6.47 -3.11 22.25
N THR A 65 -7.17 -2.11 22.79
CA THR A 65 -8.62 -2.21 23.09
C THR A 65 -9.45 -2.48 21.84
N HIS A 66 -8.99 -2.00 20.70
CA HIS A 66 -9.60 -2.21 19.39
C HIS A 66 -8.52 -2.41 18.32
N LEU A 67 -8.77 -3.27 17.35
CA LEU A 67 -7.90 -3.43 16.19
C LEU A 67 -7.90 -2.14 15.36
N PRO A 68 -6.74 -1.64 14.90
CA PRO A 68 -6.61 -0.34 14.22
C PRO A 68 -7.02 -0.41 12.74
N CYS A 69 -8.11 -1.12 12.40
CA CYS A 69 -8.56 -1.32 11.04
C CYS A 69 -10.08 -1.48 10.97
N ALA A 70 -10.69 -0.87 9.95
CA ALA A 70 -12.13 -0.96 9.68
C ALA A 70 -12.49 -2.00 8.59
N CYS A 71 -11.62 -2.96 8.30
CA CYS A 71 -11.95 -4.01 7.32
C CYS A 71 -12.94 -5.04 7.90
N PRO A 72 -13.65 -5.80 7.04
CA PRO A 72 -14.64 -6.79 7.50
C PRO A 72 -14.10 -7.83 8.49
N VAL A 73 -12.79 -8.12 8.45
CA VAL A 73 -12.14 -9.00 9.42
C VAL A 73 -12.03 -8.30 10.77
N CYS A 74 -11.36 -7.15 10.83
CA CYS A 74 -11.08 -6.45 12.08
C CYS A 74 -12.32 -5.84 12.73
N SER A 75 -13.40 -5.61 11.97
CA SER A 75 -14.68 -5.15 12.51
C SER A 75 -15.51 -6.25 13.16
N THR A 76 -15.19 -7.53 12.92
CA THR A 76 -16.00 -8.68 13.41
C THR A 76 -15.21 -9.68 14.24
N ARG A 77 -13.86 -9.61 14.23
CA ARG A 77 -12.97 -10.59 14.86
C ARG A 77 -12.08 -9.91 15.88
N SER A 78 -11.78 -10.61 16.97
CA SER A 78 -10.82 -10.15 17.98
C SER A 78 -9.37 -10.34 17.52
N TYR A 79 -8.44 -9.73 18.24
CA TYR A 79 -7.01 -9.95 18.06
C TYR A 79 -6.66 -11.44 18.10
N ASP A 80 -7.09 -12.16 19.15
CA ASP A 80 -6.78 -13.59 19.33
C ASP A 80 -7.27 -14.45 18.17
N MET A 81 -8.47 -14.17 17.63
CA MET A 81 -8.98 -14.89 16.45
C MET A 81 -8.07 -14.69 15.22
N ILE A 82 -7.63 -13.45 14.95
CA ILE A 82 -6.70 -13.16 13.84
C ILE A 82 -5.30 -13.74 14.11
N ARG A 83 -4.89 -13.78 15.38
CA ARG A 83 -3.63 -14.38 15.81
C ARG A 83 -3.64 -15.89 15.60
N ASP A 84 -4.75 -16.56 15.87
CA ASP A 84 -4.82 -18.02 15.87
C ASP A 84 -5.23 -18.57 14.49
N ASP A 85 -5.88 -17.75 13.65
CA ASP A 85 -6.25 -18.08 12.27
C ASP A 85 -5.47 -17.22 11.25
N ARG A 86 -4.50 -17.86 10.60
CA ARG A 86 -3.68 -17.21 9.55
C ARG A 86 -4.53 -16.72 8.37
N ASP A 87 -5.62 -17.38 8.02
CA ASP A 87 -6.43 -16.98 6.87
C ASP A 87 -7.18 -15.68 7.14
N LEU A 88 -7.55 -15.41 8.39
CA LEU A 88 -8.08 -14.09 8.79
C LEU A 88 -7.03 -12.99 8.62
N LEU A 89 -5.78 -13.26 8.97
CA LEU A 89 -4.68 -12.30 8.76
C LEU A 89 -4.40 -12.08 7.27
N VAL A 90 -4.45 -13.13 6.45
CA VAL A 90 -4.34 -13.03 4.98
C VAL A 90 -5.45 -12.14 4.42
N GLN A 91 -6.70 -12.36 4.84
CA GLN A 91 -7.85 -11.56 4.40
C GLN A 91 -7.74 -10.09 4.83
N HIS A 92 -7.35 -9.84 6.09
CA HIS A 92 -7.08 -8.48 6.57
C HIS A 92 -6.00 -7.79 5.70
N ASN A 93 -4.87 -8.48 5.47
CA ASN A 93 -3.76 -7.95 4.69
C ASN A 93 -4.18 -7.68 3.23
N LEU A 94 -5.04 -8.50 2.65
CA LEU A 94 -5.60 -8.26 1.31
C LEU A 94 -6.48 -6.99 1.30
N TRP A 95 -7.33 -6.82 2.32
CA TRP A 95 -8.12 -5.61 2.48
C TRP A 95 -7.26 -4.35 2.64
N ALA A 96 -6.14 -4.44 3.36
CA ALA A 96 -5.19 -3.35 3.51
C ALA A 96 -4.62 -2.91 2.14
N LEU A 97 -4.18 -3.86 1.31
CA LEU A 97 -3.72 -3.57 -0.06
C LEU A 97 -4.82 -2.93 -0.92
N ALA A 98 -6.04 -3.46 -0.85
CA ALA A 98 -7.17 -2.92 -1.60
C ALA A 98 -7.53 -1.49 -1.16
N LEU A 99 -7.46 -1.20 0.14
CA LEU A 99 -7.75 0.14 0.66
C LEU A 99 -6.71 1.17 0.19
N GLU A 100 -5.43 0.80 0.20
CA GLU A 100 -4.35 1.66 -0.30
C GLU A 100 -4.56 2.05 -1.77
N LEU A 101 -4.91 1.07 -2.59
CA LEU A 101 -5.27 1.27 -4.00
C LEU A 101 -6.47 2.21 -4.17
N ARG A 102 -7.53 1.99 -3.40
CA ARG A 102 -8.76 2.81 -3.48
C ARG A 102 -8.51 4.25 -3.05
N ARG A 103 -7.72 4.48 -2.00
CA ARG A 103 -7.35 5.83 -1.54
C ARG A 103 -6.60 6.60 -2.61
N PHE A 104 -5.58 6.00 -3.23
CA PHE A 104 -4.85 6.66 -4.31
C PHE A 104 -5.76 6.98 -5.51
N ARG A 105 -6.63 6.04 -5.91
CA ARG A 105 -7.59 6.26 -7.00
C ARG A 105 -8.55 7.41 -6.69
N TYR A 106 -9.02 7.52 -5.45
CA TYR A 106 -9.83 8.65 -5.01
C TYR A 106 -9.07 9.98 -5.16
N MET A 107 -7.86 10.08 -4.59
CA MET A 107 -7.06 11.31 -4.69
C MET A 107 -6.87 11.74 -6.14
N HIS A 108 -6.60 10.78 -7.03
CA HIS A 108 -6.46 11.07 -8.46
C HIS A 108 -7.78 11.54 -9.09
N ALA A 109 -8.89 10.82 -8.86
CA ALA A 109 -10.18 11.14 -9.45
C ALA A 109 -10.78 12.45 -8.94
N ALA A 110 -10.51 12.80 -7.69
CA ALA A 110 -10.93 14.05 -7.06
C ALA A 110 -10.07 15.27 -7.47
N GLY A 111 -8.98 15.06 -8.22
CA GLY A 111 -8.08 16.14 -8.64
C GLY A 111 -7.24 16.71 -7.50
N GLU A 112 -7.06 15.95 -6.42
CA GLU A 112 -6.29 16.35 -5.25
C GLU A 112 -4.78 16.37 -5.54
N ASP A 113 -4.01 17.07 -4.72
CA ASP A 113 -2.55 17.09 -4.82
C ASP A 113 -1.95 15.72 -4.44
N LEU A 114 -1.67 14.92 -5.48
CA LEU A 114 -1.03 13.62 -5.35
C LEU A 114 0.37 13.70 -4.76
N GLU A 115 1.12 14.77 -5.01
CA GLU A 115 2.49 14.88 -4.50
C GLU A 115 2.47 15.14 -2.99
N ALA A 116 1.58 16.02 -2.51
CA ALA A 116 1.37 16.24 -1.09
C ALA A 116 0.87 14.97 -0.37
N TYR A 117 -0.06 14.23 -0.99
CA TYR A 117 -0.52 12.93 -0.48
C TYR A 117 0.66 11.95 -0.31
N LEU A 118 1.53 11.85 -1.31
CA LEU A 118 2.68 10.94 -1.29
C LEU A 118 3.81 11.40 -0.36
N ASP A 119 4.02 12.72 -0.22
CA ASP A 119 4.96 13.29 0.74
C ASP A 119 4.58 12.86 2.17
N LEU A 120 3.30 12.95 2.54
CA LEU A 120 2.79 12.41 3.81
C LEU A 120 2.92 10.88 3.86
N ARG A 121 2.53 10.19 2.79
CA ARG A 121 2.47 8.72 2.77
C ARG A 121 3.81 8.03 2.97
N PHE A 122 4.90 8.67 2.53
CA PHE A 122 6.25 8.12 2.57
C PHE A 122 7.15 8.73 3.65
N GLN A 123 6.65 9.66 4.45
CA GLN A 123 7.43 10.32 5.50
C GLN A 123 8.05 9.33 6.50
N GLY A 124 7.37 8.21 6.81
CA GLY A 124 7.81 7.22 7.78
C GLY A 124 8.70 6.10 7.26
N ASN A 125 9.10 6.11 5.98
CA ASN A 125 9.95 5.06 5.40
C ASN A 125 11.02 5.67 4.49
N GLU A 126 12.26 5.73 4.99
CA GLU A 126 13.39 6.35 4.27
C GLU A 126 13.64 5.76 2.87
N VAL A 127 13.48 4.44 2.73
CA VAL A 127 13.69 3.74 1.46
C VAL A 127 12.65 4.18 0.44
N THR A 128 11.37 4.15 0.81
CA THR A 128 10.29 4.57 -0.09
C THR A 128 10.35 6.07 -0.34
N GLN A 129 10.71 6.89 0.66
CA GLN A 129 10.87 8.33 0.51
C GLN A 129 11.98 8.66 -0.49
N ARG A 130 13.13 7.98 -0.42
CA ARG A 130 14.22 8.16 -1.38
C ARG A 130 13.78 7.79 -2.79
N ALA A 131 13.13 6.64 -2.96
CA ALA A 131 12.60 6.19 -4.24
C ALA A 131 11.59 7.20 -4.82
N TYR A 132 10.70 7.72 -3.98
CA TYR A 132 9.73 8.73 -4.37
C TYR A 132 10.37 10.06 -4.77
N LYS A 133 11.38 10.55 -4.04
CA LYS A 133 12.12 11.77 -4.42
C LYS A 133 12.74 11.65 -5.81
N MET A 134 13.31 10.49 -6.14
CA MET A 134 13.84 10.21 -7.49
C MET A 134 12.73 10.18 -8.54
N ALA A 135 11.61 9.50 -8.26
CA ALA A 135 10.45 9.45 -9.15
C ALA A 135 9.87 10.86 -9.41
N LYS A 136 9.72 11.68 -8.37
CA LYS A 136 9.21 13.06 -8.43
C LYS A 136 10.06 13.93 -9.35
N GLN A 137 11.39 13.84 -9.25
CA GLN A 137 12.30 14.54 -10.15
C GLN A 137 12.14 14.11 -11.62
N GLN A 138 11.98 12.82 -11.88
CA GLN A 138 11.77 12.31 -13.24
C GLN A 138 10.42 12.75 -13.81
N VAL A 139 9.35 12.65 -13.03
CA VAL A 139 8.00 13.08 -13.45
C VAL A 139 7.99 14.56 -13.78
N ARG A 140 8.60 15.41 -12.93
CA ARG A 140 8.68 16.87 -13.14
C ARG A 140 9.56 17.29 -14.32
N ARG A 141 10.60 16.52 -14.66
CA ARG A 141 11.41 16.77 -15.88
C ARG A 141 10.63 16.50 -17.17
N LEU A 142 9.64 15.61 -17.10
CA LEU A 142 8.85 15.23 -18.26
C LEU A 142 7.62 16.13 -18.44
N SER A 143 7.20 16.86 -17.39
CA SER A 143 6.00 17.71 -17.35
C SER A 143 6.24 19.13 -17.79
#